data_AF-A0A7C3D9S5-F1
#
_entry.id   AF-A0A7C3D9S5-F1
#
_cell.length_a   1.000
_cell.length_b   1.000
_cell.length_c   1.000
_cell.angle_alpha   90.00
_cell.angle_beta   90.00
_cell.angle_gamma   90.00
#
_symmetry.space_group_name_H-M   'P 1'
#
loop_
_entity.id
_entity.type
_entity.pdbx_description
1 polymer ?
#
loop_
_entity_poly.entity_id
_entity_poly.type
_entity_poly.pdbx_seq_one_letter_code
_entity_poly.pdbx_strand_id
1 'polypeptide(L)'
;MVSCETVGIPRKSLIVAFTGFVLAAAAFLIWRYGPWQGTDARALLAELPPGDGLTVFVDARALRQSGILQRLAGEAGAESDEYRGFVAATGFEYRRDLDAFVLRSENGRRWIVAEARLDYGKLRRYFLAQGGRCVSELCSMQGSVPERQISWVRLKSGRLGMAVNPDPLAAAAFGEKSSPLSWAAPGAPLWVYLPGKMLEAPDGAPAWLSLAVEEMRGARWLLWSALPEGNGLRLSLEIQCTGADKAQQMAGRWESVLRALREAAQQQGDETSLPALLAEGRFEASGERVVGRWQIEWGRLEKLLP
;
A
#
# COMPACT_ATOMS: atom_id res chain seq x y z
N MET A 1 58.08 -45.16 2.91
CA MET A 1 56.66 -45.00 2.53
C MET A 1 55.98 -44.39 3.74
N VAL A 2 55.78 -43.09 3.86
CA VAL A 2 54.87 -42.22 3.08
C VAL A 2 55.48 -40.81 3.08
N SER A 3 55.65 -40.19 1.90
CA SER A 3 56.02 -38.77 1.79
C SER A 3 54.75 -37.92 1.87
N CYS A 4 54.69 -37.00 2.84
CA CYS A 4 53.72 -35.92 2.87
C CYS A 4 54.12 -34.88 1.80
N GLU A 5 53.43 -34.90 0.65
CA GLU A 5 53.45 -33.75 -0.26
C GLU A 5 52.58 -32.64 0.31
N THR A 6 53.23 -31.60 0.81
CA THR A 6 52.61 -30.32 1.14
C THR A 6 52.19 -29.64 -0.16
N VAL A 7 50.90 -29.72 -0.50
CA VAL A 7 50.29 -28.95 -1.58
C VAL A 7 50.36 -27.47 -1.23
N GLY A 8 51.39 -26.79 -1.73
CA GLY A 8 51.55 -25.34 -1.63
C GLY A 8 50.53 -24.66 -2.52
N ILE A 9 49.40 -24.26 -1.95
CA ILE A 9 48.40 -23.45 -2.67
C ILE A 9 49.06 -22.12 -3.03
N PRO A 10 49.18 -21.76 -4.32
CA PRO A 10 49.87 -20.55 -4.73
C PRO A 10 49.13 -19.34 -4.17
N ARG A 11 49.88 -18.41 -3.57
CA ARG A 11 49.40 -17.20 -2.88
C ARG A 11 48.40 -16.38 -3.74
N LYS A 12 48.52 -16.45 -5.07
CA LYS A 12 47.59 -15.82 -6.03
C LYS A 12 46.19 -16.47 -6.03
N SER A 13 46.08 -17.79 -5.87
CA SER A 13 44.79 -18.49 -5.78
C SER A 13 44.05 -18.21 -4.47
N LEU A 14 44.79 -18.01 -3.37
CA LEU A 14 44.21 -17.57 -2.10
C LEU A 14 43.64 -16.14 -2.18
N ILE A 15 44.32 -15.23 -2.88
CA ILE A 15 43.85 -13.86 -3.08
C ILE A 15 42.57 -13.84 -3.92
N VAL A 16 42.52 -14.58 -5.04
CA VAL A 16 41.33 -14.65 -5.91
C VAL A 16 40.12 -15.24 -5.16
N ALA A 17 40.33 -16.31 -4.38
CA ALA A 17 39.26 -16.91 -3.58
C ALA A 17 38.73 -15.97 -2.49
N PHE A 18 39.61 -15.24 -1.82
CA PHE A 18 39.23 -14.27 -0.78
C PHE A 18 38.47 -13.08 -1.37
N THR A 19 38.92 -12.52 -2.50
CA THR A 19 38.23 -11.41 -3.18
C THR A 19 36.84 -11.85 -3.67
N GLY A 20 36.71 -13.06 -4.22
CA GLY A 20 35.41 -13.62 -4.62
C GLY A 20 34.45 -13.77 -3.44
N PHE A 21 34.94 -14.24 -2.30
CA PHE A 21 34.12 -14.36 -1.07
C PHE A 21 33.66 -13.01 -0.54
N VAL A 22 34.54 -12.00 -0.51
CA VAL A 22 34.20 -10.64 -0.06
C VAL A 22 33.16 -9.99 -0.98
N LEU A 23 33.28 -10.14 -2.30
CA LEU A 23 32.29 -9.60 -3.26
C LEU A 23 30.94 -10.32 -3.14
N ALA A 24 30.93 -11.64 -2.97
CA ALA A 24 29.70 -12.41 -2.75
C ALA A 24 29.04 -12.05 -1.42
N ALA A 25 29.81 -11.87 -0.35
CA ALA A 25 29.31 -11.42 0.95
C ALA A 25 28.77 -9.99 0.88
N ALA A 26 29.45 -9.08 0.20
CA ALA A 26 28.98 -7.71 -0.02
C ALA A 26 27.69 -7.69 -0.87
N ALA A 27 27.62 -8.47 -1.95
CA ALA A 27 26.41 -8.60 -2.76
C ALA A 27 25.25 -9.22 -1.97
N PHE A 28 25.52 -10.24 -1.14
CA PHE A 28 24.52 -10.84 -0.25
C PHE A 28 24.04 -9.84 0.81
N LEU A 29 24.93 -9.05 1.41
CA LEU A 29 24.58 -8.01 2.38
C LEU A 29 23.80 -6.87 1.70
N ILE A 30 24.20 -6.44 0.50
CA ILE A 30 23.47 -5.44 -0.30
C ILE A 30 22.12 -6.00 -0.77
N TRP A 31 21.99 -7.29 -1.05
CA TRP A 31 20.70 -7.89 -1.41
C TRP A 31 19.81 -8.10 -0.17
N ARG A 32 20.41 -8.45 0.97
CA ARG A 32 19.71 -8.75 2.24
C ARG A 32 19.34 -7.52 3.07
N TYR A 33 20.10 -6.43 2.92
CA TYR A 33 19.94 -5.17 3.65
C TYR A 33 19.88 -3.95 2.73
N GLY A 34 19.96 -4.14 1.42
CA GLY A 34 19.92 -3.01 0.50
C GLY A 34 18.55 -2.38 0.42
N PRO A 35 18.49 -1.18 -0.18
CA PRO A 35 17.29 -0.35 -0.28
C PRO A 35 16.17 -0.94 -1.15
N TRP A 36 16.34 -2.18 -1.62
CA TRP A 36 15.43 -2.93 -2.49
C TRP A 36 14.45 -3.80 -1.69
N GLN A 37 14.70 -4.03 -0.39
CA GLN A 37 13.69 -4.65 0.46
C GLN A 37 12.62 -3.59 0.75
N GLY A 38 11.46 -3.75 0.11
CA GLY A 38 10.27 -2.96 0.40
C GLY A 38 9.90 -3.05 1.88
N THR A 39 9.23 -2.03 2.38
CA THR A 39 8.82 -1.96 3.78
C THR A 39 7.85 -3.11 4.10
N ASP A 40 8.08 -3.82 5.20
CA ASP A 40 7.19 -4.91 5.63
C ASP A 40 5.84 -4.35 6.11
N ALA A 41 4.84 -4.45 5.24
CA ALA A 41 3.48 -4.02 5.53
C ALA A 41 2.91 -4.66 6.80
N ARG A 42 3.30 -5.90 7.13
CA ARG A 42 2.84 -6.60 8.34
C ARG A 42 3.34 -5.91 9.61
N ALA A 43 4.56 -5.39 9.58
CA ALA A 43 5.14 -4.67 10.71
C ALA A 43 4.37 -3.37 10.99
N LEU A 44 3.89 -2.67 9.96
CA LEU A 44 3.06 -1.46 10.13
C LEU A 44 1.64 -1.83 10.59
N LEU A 45 1.05 -2.87 10.01
CA LEU A 45 -0.28 -3.37 10.37
C LEU A 45 -0.36 -3.79 11.84
N ALA A 46 0.69 -4.38 12.39
CA ALA A 46 0.77 -4.81 13.79
C ALA A 46 0.76 -3.64 14.79
N GLU A 47 1.03 -2.41 14.34
CA GLU A 47 0.99 -1.22 15.19
C GLU A 47 -0.36 -0.49 15.15
N LEU A 48 -1.22 -0.80 14.18
CA LEU A 48 -2.55 -0.22 14.13
C LEU A 48 -3.40 -0.70 15.31
N PRO A 49 -4.25 0.18 15.87
CA PRO A 49 -5.25 -0.24 16.84
C PRO A 49 -6.16 -1.35 16.29
N PRO A 50 -6.73 -2.20 17.17
CA PRO A 50 -7.68 -3.23 16.77
C PRO A 50 -8.83 -2.67 15.94
N GLY A 51 -9.24 -3.41 14.91
CA GLY A 51 -10.36 -3.01 14.05
C GLY A 51 -10.36 -3.76 12.72
N ASP A 52 -11.50 -3.74 12.06
CA ASP A 52 -11.72 -4.37 10.77
C ASP A 52 -12.44 -3.39 9.84
N GLY A 53 -11.66 -2.43 9.33
CA GLY A 53 -12.12 -1.37 8.43
C GLY A 53 -11.29 -1.34 7.14
N LEU A 54 -11.69 -0.48 6.20
CA LEU A 54 -10.94 -0.20 4.97
C LEU A 54 -9.48 0.06 5.32
N THR A 55 -8.57 -0.76 4.82
CA THR A 55 -7.14 -0.66 5.13
C THR A 55 -6.35 -0.48 3.85
N VAL A 56 -5.54 0.57 3.77
CA VAL A 56 -4.71 0.93 2.61
C VAL A 56 -3.26 0.87 3.04
N PHE A 57 -2.39 0.33 2.20
CA PHE A 57 -0.95 0.40 2.38
C PHE A 57 -0.29 0.96 1.13
N VAL A 58 0.74 1.76 1.37
CA VAL A 58 1.57 2.35 0.33
C VAL A 58 3.03 2.28 0.77
N ASP A 59 3.86 1.63 -0.02
CA ASP A 59 5.32 1.70 0.02
C ASP A 59 5.78 2.81 -0.93
N ALA A 60 5.78 4.04 -0.41
CA ALA A 60 6.18 5.23 -1.16
C ALA A 60 7.64 5.15 -1.64
N ARG A 61 8.51 4.45 -0.90
CA ARG A 61 9.90 4.22 -1.30
C ARG A 61 9.98 3.36 -2.56
N ALA A 62 9.27 2.23 -2.61
CA ALA A 62 9.21 1.35 -3.78
C ALA A 62 8.54 2.04 -4.99
N LEU A 63 7.46 2.79 -4.76
CA LEU A 63 6.80 3.56 -5.82
C LEU A 63 7.69 4.68 -6.38
N ARG A 64 8.50 5.32 -5.53
CA ARG A 64 9.48 6.33 -5.95
C ARG A 64 10.63 5.73 -6.75
N GLN A 65 11.14 4.57 -6.35
CA GLN A 65 12.23 3.88 -7.05
C GLN A 65 11.81 3.38 -8.45
N SER A 66 10.53 3.01 -8.61
CA SER A 66 9.97 2.60 -9.90
C SER A 66 9.56 3.78 -10.81
N GLY A 67 9.63 5.02 -10.31
CA GLY A 67 9.18 6.21 -11.04
C GLY A 67 7.66 6.40 -11.06
N ILE A 68 6.88 5.46 -10.51
CA ILE A 68 5.41 5.49 -10.50
C ILE A 68 4.91 6.63 -9.60
N LEU A 69 5.58 6.90 -8.48
CA LEU A 69 5.16 7.97 -7.57
C LEU A 69 5.13 9.33 -8.28
N GLN A 70 6.13 9.62 -9.12
CA GLN A 70 6.21 10.88 -9.87
C GLN A 70 5.07 11.00 -10.89
N ARG A 71 4.67 9.88 -11.50
CA ARG A 71 3.60 9.85 -12.48
C ARG A 71 2.21 9.93 -11.84
N LEU A 72 2.04 9.39 -10.62
CA LEU A 72 0.78 9.47 -9.86
C LEU A 72 0.60 10.79 -9.10
N ALA A 73 1.67 11.34 -8.53
CA ALA A 73 1.60 12.53 -7.69
C ALA A 73 1.50 13.84 -8.52
N GLY A 74 1.60 13.75 -9.85
CA GLY A 74 1.68 14.91 -10.75
C GLY A 74 2.97 15.70 -10.60
N GLU A 75 3.06 16.84 -11.28
CA GLU A 75 4.21 17.75 -11.16
C GLU A 75 4.36 18.29 -9.73
N ALA A 76 5.61 18.43 -9.26
CA ALA A 76 5.90 19.03 -7.96
C ALA A 76 5.50 20.52 -7.99
N GLY A 77 4.79 21.00 -6.95
CA GLY A 77 4.30 22.37 -6.86
C GLY A 77 2.79 22.54 -7.06
N ALA A 78 2.06 21.48 -7.45
CA ALA A 78 0.60 21.47 -7.51
C ALA A 78 -0.06 21.24 -6.13
N GLU A 79 0.70 21.24 -5.03
CA GLU A 79 0.17 20.98 -3.71
C GLU A 79 -0.58 22.17 -3.10
N SER A 80 -1.52 21.88 -2.19
CA SER A 80 -2.32 22.90 -1.50
C SER A 80 -1.46 23.87 -0.69
N ASP A 81 -1.95 25.10 -0.50
CA ASP A 81 -1.29 26.13 0.30
C ASP A 81 -1.04 25.66 1.75
N GLU A 82 -1.99 24.91 2.31
CA GLU A 82 -1.87 24.24 3.61
C GLU A 82 -0.67 23.29 3.64
N TYR A 83 -0.51 22.46 2.62
CA TYR A 83 0.62 21.54 2.55
C TYR A 83 1.95 22.28 2.41
N ARG A 84 2.03 23.32 1.58
CA ARG A 84 3.26 24.12 1.45
C ARG A 84 3.64 24.80 2.77
N GLY A 85 2.66 25.31 3.52
CA GLY A 85 2.88 25.84 4.87
C GLY A 85 3.40 24.79 5.84
N PHE A 86 2.87 23.57 5.79
CA PHE A 86 3.35 22.43 6.57
C PHE A 86 4.80 22.05 6.22
N VAL A 87 5.14 21.96 4.93
CA VAL A 87 6.52 21.69 4.46
C VAL A 87 7.46 22.79 4.95
N ALA A 88 7.08 24.06 4.83
CA ALA A 88 7.91 25.18 5.27
C ALA A 88 8.19 25.15 6.79
N ALA A 89 7.19 24.78 7.59
CA ALA A 89 7.33 24.74 9.04
C ALA A 89 8.05 23.48 9.56
N THR A 90 7.81 22.32 8.92
CA THR A 90 8.31 21.03 9.41
C THR A 90 9.52 20.51 8.66
N GLY A 91 9.71 20.93 7.41
CA GLY A 91 10.68 20.38 6.48
C GLY A 91 10.30 19.03 5.89
N PHE A 92 9.13 18.47 6.25
CA PHE A 92 8.69 17.16 5.75
C PHE A 92 8.06 17.28 4.37
N GLU A 93 8.67 16.62 3.39
CA GLU A 93 8.19 16.54 2.02
C GLU A 93 7.83 15.09 1.69
N TYR A 94 6.55 14.75 1.45
CA TYR A 94 6.13 13.33 1.37
C TYR A 94 6.82 12.57 0.24
N ARG A 95 7.08 13.24 -0.90
CA ARG A 95 7.78 12.63 -2.04
C ARG A 95 9.19 12.18 -1.67
N ARG A 96 9.80 12.83 -0.69
CA ARG A 96 11.16 12.55 -0.24
C ARG A 96 11.16 11.74 1.04
N ASP A 97 10.40 12.16 2.04
CA ASP A 97 10.60 11.80 3.44
C ASP A 97 9.64 10.70 3.93
N LEU A 98 8.59 10.38 3.16
CA LEU A 98 7.71 9.23 3.43
C LEU A 98 8.29 7.97 2.78
N ASP A 99 8.47 6.92 3.58
CA ASP A 99 8.93 5.63 3.07
C ASP A 99 7.76 4.66 2.89
N ALA A 100 6.91 4.50 3.89
CA ALA A 100 5.68 3.73 3.77
C ALA A 100 4.63 4.17 4.78
N PHE A 101 3.37 3.88 4.50
CA PHE A 101 2.31 4.00 5.51
C PHE A 101 1.23 2.94 5.32
N VAL A 102 0.53 2.67 6.42
CA VAL A 102 -0.76 1.99 6.42
C VAL A 102 -1.80 2.91 7.03
N LEU A 103 -2.98 2.98 6.42
CA LEU A 103 -4.15 3.69 6.91
C LEU A 103 -5.27 2.69 7.13
N ARG A 104 -5.94 2.73 8.27
CA ARG A 104 -7.23 2.05 8.51
C ARG A 104 -8.31 3.09 8.76
N SER A 105 -9.41 2.97 8.03
CA SER A 105 -10.58 3.85 8.13
C SER A 105 -11.83 3.05 8.50
N GLU A 106 -12.54 3.50 9.53
CA GLU A 106 -13.81 2.92 9.97
C GLU A 106 -14.73 4.02 10.51
N ASN A 107 -15.93 4.16 9.94
CA ASN A 107 -16.94 5.15 10.36
C ASN A 107 -16.38 6.59 10.44
N GLY A 108 -15.61 6.99 9.41
CA GLY A 108 -14.97 8.31 9.35
C GLY A 108 -13.73 8.49 10.24
N ARG A 109 -13.47 7.56 11.17
CA ARG A 109 -12.27 7.56 12.01
C ARG A 109 -11.12 6.91 11.24
N ARG A 110 -9.93 7.51 11.32
CA ARG A 110 -8.75 7.03 10.59
C ARG A 110 -7.59 6.88 11.55
N TRP A 111 -6.87 5.77 11.43
CA TRP A 111 -5.60 5.53 12.09
C TRP A 111 -4.55 5.25 11.04
N ILE A 112 -3.40 5.88 11.20
CA ILE A 112 -2.30 5.84 10.24
C ILE A 112 -1.03 5.47 11.02
N VAL A 113 -0.31 4.48 10.54
CA VAL A 113 1.08 4.23 10.95
C VAL A 113 1.96 4.54 9.75
N ALA A 114 2.95 5.40 9.95
CA ALA A 114 3.87 5.81 8.89
C ALA A 114 5.32 5.61 9.31
N GLU A 115 6.09 5.02 8.40
CA GLU A 115 7.55 5.04 8.40
C GLU A 115 8.00 6.26 7.59
N ALA A 116 8.60 7.22 8.28
CA ALA A 116 8.91 8.51 7.72
C ALA A 116 10.11 9.14 8.42
N ARG A 117 10.85 9.97 7.68
CA ARG A 117 11.99 10.75 8.17
C ARG A 117 11.48 12.09 8.71
N LEU A 118 11.09 12.10 9.98
CA LEU A 118 10.44 13.24 10.64
C LEU A 118 11.36 13.89 11.69
N ASP A 119 11.40 15.23 11.69
CA ASP A 119 11.86 16.01 12.83
C ASP A 119 10.70 16.22 13.79
N TYR A 120 10.58 15.35 14.79
CA TYR A 120 9.51 15.39 15.80
C TYR A 120 9.51 16.71 16.61
N GLY A 121 10.66 17.37 16.76
CA GLY A 121 10.75 18.66 17.42
C GLY A 121 10.12 19.79 16.60
N LYS A 122 10.32 19.79 15.28
CA LYS A 122 9.62 20.70 14.36
C LYS A 122 8.13 20.37 14.26
N LEU A 123 7.76 19.09 14.17
CA LEU A 123 6.37 18.65 14.12
C LEU A 123 5.60 19.09 15.38
N ARG A 124 6.19 18.90 16.56
CA ARG A 124 5.62 19.37 17.84
C ARG A 124 5.43 20.89 17.86
N ARG A 125 6.42 21.66 17.41
CA ARG A 125 6.33 23.13 17.33
C ARG A 125 5.23 23.58 16.36
N TYR A 126 5.10 22.90 15.22
CA TYR A 126 4.02 23.17 14.27
C TYR A 126 2.64 22.98 14.92
N PHE A 127 2.41 21.84 15.58
CA PHE A 127 1.14 21.57 16.27
C PHE A 127 0.81 22.66 17.32
N LEU A 128 1.79 23.06 18.14
CA LEU A 128 1.60 24.12 19.13
C LEU A 128 1.31 25.49 18.48
N ALA A 129 1.98 25.82 17.37
CA ALA A 129 1.75 27.07 16.65
C ALA A 129 0.37 27.13 16.01
N GLN A 130 -0.22 25.97 15.65
CA GLN A 130 -1.58 25.85 15.12
C GLN A 130 -2.66 25.76 16.22
N GLY A 131 -2.34 26.17 17.46
CA GLY A 131 -3.27 26.12 18.60
C GLY A 131 -3.51 24.72 19.16
N GLY A 132 -2.69 23.75 18.76
CA GLY A 132 -2.70 22.39 19.28
C GLY A 132 -2.14 22.28 20.70
N ARG A 133 -2.24 21.09 21.27
CA ARG A 133 -1.77 20.76 22.62
C ARG A 133 -0.88 19.53 22.56
N CYS A 134 0.16 19.51 23.36
CA CYS A 134 1.05 18.36 23.47
C CYS A 134 1.31 18.02 24.93
N VAL A 135 0.99 16.78 25.32
CA VAL A 135 1.22 16.24 26.66
C VAL A 135 2.09 15.00 26.51
N SER A 136 3.31 15.07 27.06
CA SER A 136 4.33 14.04 26.81
C SER A 136 4.56 13.87 25.29
N GLU A 137 4.54 12.64 24.79
CA GLU A 137 4.71 12.27 23.38
C GLU A 137 3.41 12.38 22.54
N LEU A 138 2.26 12.66 23.16
CA LEU A 138 0.98 12.80 22.46
C LEU A 138 0.71 14.27 22.16
N CYS A 139 0.48 14.57 20.88
CA CYS A 139 0.07 15.88 20.41
C CYS A 139 -1.28 15.79 19.71
N SER A 140 -2.08 16.86 19.80
CA SER A 140 -3.35 16.97 19.11
C SER A 140 -3.64 18.40 18.66
N MET A 141 -4.41 18.54 17.59
CA MET A 141 -4.89 19.82 17.08
C MET A 141 -6.22 19.65 16.36
N GLN A 142 -6.95 20.75 16.21
CA GLN A 142 -8.12 20.83 15.36
C GLN A 142 -7.71 20.72 13.89
N GLY A 143 -8.39 19.86 13.13
CA GLY A 143 -8.27 19.80 11.68
C GLY A 143 -9.15 20.83 10.97
N SER A 144 -9.32 20.70 9.65
CA SER A 144 -10.06 21.67 8.83
C SER A 144 -11.57 21.76 9.09
N VAL A 145 -12.16 20.81 9.82
CA VAL A 145 -13.56 20.88 10.30
C VAL A 145 -13.63 20.44 11.77
N PRO A 146 -14.61 20.93 12.57
CA PRO A 146 -14.69 20.69 14.01
C PRO A 146 -14.63 19.21 14.42
N GLU A 147 -15.28 18.33 13.65
CA GLU A 147 -15.37 16.89 13.92
C GLU A 147 -14.10 16.12 13.55
N ARG A 148 -13.09 16.78 12.96
CA ARG A 148 -11.79 16.18 12.63
C ARG A 148 -10.72 16.67 13.59
N GLN A 149 -10.49 15.96 14.69
CA GLN A 149 -9.28 16.14 15.49
C GLN A 149 -8.14 15.32 14.88
N ILE A 150 -6.97 15.93 14.81
CA ILE A 150 -5.74 15.26 14.38
C ILE A 150 -4.90 15.05 15.64
N SER A 151 -4.55 13.81 15.96
CA SER A 151 -3.63 13.50 17.05
C SER A 151 -2.50 12.59 16.57
N TRP A 152 -1.34 12.68 17.17
CA TRP A 152 -0.21 11.80 16.87
C TRP A 152 0.62 11.48 18.10
N VAL A 153 1.35 10.37 17.99
CA VAL A 153 2.32 9.89 18.97
C VAL A 153 3.53 9.29 18.24
N ARG A 154 4.71 9.38 18.86
CA ARG A 154 5.89 8.63 18.42
C ARG A 154 5.85 7.21 19.00
N LEU A 155 5.80 6.21 18.14
CA LEU A 155 5.76 4.81 18.54
C LEU A 155 7.13 4.34 19.03
N LYS A 156 7.17 3.24 19.80
CA LYS A 156 8.43 2.66 20.31
C LYS A 156 9.39 2.24 19.20
N SER A 157 8.84 1.84 18.04
CA SER A 157 9.60 1.54 16.83
C SER A 157 10.25 2.78 16.18
N GLY A 158 9.93 3.99 16.66
CA GLY A 158 10.33 5.24 16.06
C GLY A 158 9.42 5.70 14.92
N ARG A 159 8.37 4.93 14.57
CA ARG A 159 7.36 5.29 13.56
C ARG A 159 6.37 6.33 14.09
N LEU A 160 5.68 7.01 13.18
CA LEU A 160 4.60 7.92 13.51
C LEU A 160 3.27 7.14 13.59
N GLY A 161 2.58 7.23 14.73
CA GLY A 161 1.17 6.86 14.84
C GLY A 161 0.33 8.13 14.80
N MET A 162 -0.62 8.23 13.88
CA MET A 162 -1.51 9.39 13.72
C MET A 162 -2.96 8.94 13.64
N ALA A 163 -3.87 9.70 14.26
CA ALA A 163 -5.30 9.48 14.19
C ALA A 163 -6.01 10.74 13.70
N VAL A 164 -6.99 10.57 12.80
CA VAL A 164 -7.97 11.59 12.44
C VAL A 164 -9.32 11.09 12.95
N ASN A 165 -9.81 11.69 14.03
CA ASN A 165 -10.90 11.14 14.84
C ASN A 165 -11.64 12.29 15.56
N PRO A 166 -12.94 12.16 15.90
CA PRO A 166 -13.59 13.10 16.80
C PRO A 166 -12.93 13.21 18.19
N ASP A 167 -12.33 12.12 18.67
CA ASP A 167 -11.56 12.11 19.92
C ASP A 167 -10.15 12.70 19.71
N PRO A 168 -9.80 13.84 20.35
CA PRO A 168 -8.47 14.44 20.23
C PRO A 168 -7.34 13.61 20.86
N LEU A 169 -7.66 12.54 21.58
CA LEU A 169 -6.68 11.63 22.18
C LEU A 169 -6.61 10.27 21.47
N ALA A 170 -7.25 10.11 20.31
CA ALA A 170 -7.34 8.82 19.62
C ALA A 170 -5.98 8.17 19.28
N ALA A 171 -4.90 8.96 19.15
CA ALA A 171 -3.54 8.42 19.00
C ALA A 171 -3.02 7.68 20.25
N ALA A 172 -3.67 7.82 21.41
CA ALA A 172 -3.32 7.04 22.61
C ALA A 172 -3.65 5.54 22.46
N ALA A 173 -4.51 5.16 21.51
CA ALA A 173 -4.86 3.76 21.23
C ALA A 173 -3.73 2.98 20.53
N PHE A 174 -2.71 3.67 20.00
CA PHE A 174 -1.56 3.00 19.41
C PHE A 174 -0.76 2.25 20.48
N GLY A 175 -0.32 1.03 20.16
CA GLY A 175 0.41 0.16 21.09
C GLY A 175 -0.46 -0.80 21.89
N GLU A 176 -1.79 -0.74 21.73
CA GLU A 176 -2.66 -1.85 22.10
C GLU A 176 -2.34 -3.10 21.26
N LYS A 177 -2.56 -4.29 21.82
CA LYS A 177 -2.30 -5.54 21.10
C LYS A 177 -3.25 -5.64 19.90
N SER A 178 -2.70 -5.60 18.68
CA SER A 178 -3.47 -5.81 17.46
C SER A 178 -4.03 -7.23 17.41
N SER A 179 -5.29 -7.38 16.96
CA SER A 179 -5.84 -8.69 16.60
C SER A 179 -5.09 -9.27 15.38
N PRO A 180 -4.86 -10.60 15.34
CA PRO A 180 -4.32 -11.23 14.16
C PRO A 180 -5.23 -11.00 12.94
N LEU A 181 -4.62 -10.71 11.79
CA LEU A 181 -5.36 -10.53 10.54
C LEU A 181 -5.91 -11.86 10.05
N SER A 182 -7.14 -11.85 9.53
CA SER A 182 -7.79 -12.99 8.88
C SER A 182 -7.36 -13.18 7.41
N TRP A 183 -6.46 -12.32 6.93
CA TRP A 183 -5.96 -12.25 5.56
C TRP A 183 -4.45 -11.98 5.58
N ALA A 184 -3.76 -12.34 4.49
CA ALA A 184 -2.33 -12.12 4.35
C ALA A 184 -2.09 -10.81 3.57
N ALA A 185 -1.25 -9.92 4.12
CA ALA A 185 -0.85 -8.72 3.39
C ALA A 185 -0.08 -9.08 2.11
N PRO A 186 -0.45 -8.54 0.94
CA PRO A 186 0.28 -8.77 -0.30
C PRO A 186 1.71 -8.23 -0.22
N GLY A 187 2.64 -8.85 -0.94
CA GLY A 187 3.98 -8.31 -1.16
C GLY A 187 4.03 -7.16 -2.18
N ALA A 188 2.90 -6.48 -2.41
CA ALA A 188 2.79 -5.39 -3.37
C ALA A 188 3.03 -4.02 -2.69
N PRO A 189 3.63 -3.05 -3.39
CA PRO A 189 3.90 -1.71 -2.84
C PRO A 189 2.64 -0.85 -2.68
N LEU A 190 1.51 -1.27 -3.26
CA LEU A 190 0.23 -0.60 -3.10
C LEU A 190 -0.86 -1.66 -3.00
N TRP A 191 -1.67 -1.60 -1.94
CA TRP A 191 -2.84 -2.44 -1.82
C TRP A 191 -3.93 -1.82 -0.95
N VAL A 192 -5.15 -2.31 -1.16
CA VAL A 192 -6.36 -1.90 -0.46
C VAL A 192 -7.12 -3.14 -0.03
N TYR A 193 -7.37 -3.26 1.27
CA TYR A 193 -8.22 -4.26 1.89
C TYR A 193 -9.58 -3.65 2.24
N LEU A 194 -10.66 -4.33 1.88
CA LEU A 194 -12.03 -3.92 2.18
C LEU A 194 -12.79 -5.08 2.85
N PRO A 195 -13.27 -4.92 4.09
CA PRO A 195 -14.17 -5.89 4.72
C PRO A 195 -15.46 -6.04 3.92
N GLY A 196 -16.01 -7.26 3.83
CA GLY A 196 -17.25 -7.53 3.11
C GLY A 196 -18.45 -6.74 3.63
N LYS A 197 -18.47 -6.44 4.93
CA LYS A 197 -19.50 -5.58 5.57
C LYS A 197 -19.49 -4.12 5.09
N MET A 198 -18.44 -3.68 4.39
CA MET A 198 -18.30 -2.34 3.84
C MET A 198 -18.53 -2.28 2.32
N LEU A 199 -18.92 -3.40 1.70
CA LEU A 199 -19.23 -3.45 0.27
C LEU A 199 -20.62 -2.87 0.02
N GLU A 200 -20.64 -1.57 -0.24
CA GLU A 200 -21.85 -0.85 -0.63
C GLU A 200 -21.54 0.00 -1.87
N ALA A 201 -22.48 0.04 -2.81
CA ALA A 201 -22.37 0.91 -3.98
C ALA A 201 -22.63 2.35 -3.51
N PRO A 202 -21.77 3.33 -3.86
CA PRO A 202 -22.01 4.71 -3.49
C PRO A 202 -23.27 5.25 -4.17
N ASP A 203 -23.96 6.18 -3.50
CA ASP A 203 -25.14 6.84 -4.07
C ASP A 203 -24.80 7.51 -5.41
N GLY A 204 -25.59 7.21 -6.45
CA GLY A 204 -25.37 7.72 -7.80
C GLY A 204 -24.30 6.98 -8.61
N ALA A 205 -23.82 5.82 -8.16
CA ALA A 205 -22.91 4.96 -8.92
C ALA A 205 -23.47 4.61 -10.31
N PRO A 206 -22.63 4.53 -11.37
CA PRO A 206 -23.03 4.00 -12.67
C PRO A 206 -23.60 2.59 -12.54
N ALA A 207 -24.58 2.22 -13.38
CA ALA A 207 -25.26 0.93 -13.31
C ALA A 207 -24.32 -0.28 -13.30
N TRP A 208 -23.22 -0.23 -14.07
CA TRP A 208 -22.21 -1.29 -14.10
C TRP A 208 -21.49 -1.48 -12.76
N LEU A 209 -21.28 -0.41 -11.99
CA LEU A 209 -20.62 -0.47 -10.68
C LEU A 209 -21.57 -1.05 -9.63
N SER A 210 -22.85 -0.65 -9.66
CA SER A 210 -23.86 -1.24 -8.78
C SER A 210 -23.97 -2.75 -9.02
N LEU A 211 -24.03 -3.19 -10.30
CA LEU A 211 -24.01 -4.62 -10.65
C LEU A 211 -22.74 -5.31 -10.14
N ALA A 212 -21.56 -4.71 -10.32
CA ALA A 212 -20.32 -5.27 -9.81
C ALA A 212 -20.33 -5.46 -8.27
N VAL A 213 -20.85 -4.48 -7.52
CA VAL A 213 -20.93 -4.57 -6.05
C VAL A 213 -21.95 -5.62 -5.60
N GLU A 214 -23.10 -5.71 -6.28
CA GLU A 214 -24.09 -6.76 -6.05
C GLU A 214 -23.50 -8.15 -6.23
N GLU A 215 -22.70 -8.34 -7.29
CA GLU A 215 -22.00 -9.60 -7.57
C GLU A 215 -20.99 -9.98 -6.48
N MET A 216 -20.45 -8.99 -5.76
CA MET A 216 -19.53 -9.18 -4.65
C MET A 216 -20.23 -9.37 -3.30
N ARG A 217 -21.56 -9.29 -3.24
CA ARG A 217 -22.32 -9.61 -2.01
C ARG A 217 -22.09 -11.07 -1.60
N GLY A 218 -21.68 -11.25 -0.35
CA GLY A 218 -21.27 -12.56 0.17
C GLY A 218 -19.75 -12.82 0.11
N ALA A 219 -18.96 -11.83 -0.29
CA ALA A 219 -17.55 -11.79 0.06
C ALA A 219 -17.36 -11.54 1.57
N ARG A 220 -16.43 -12.24 2.19
CA ARG A 220 -15.93 -11.96 3.55
C ARG A 220 -15.01 -10.73 3.54
N TRP A 221 -14.18 -10.61 2.51
CA TRP A 221 -13.31 -9.46 2.28
C TRP A 221 -12.79 -9.44 0.84
N LEU A 222 -12.30 -8.28 0.43
CA LEU A 222 -11.61 -8.04 -0.83
C LEU A 222 -10.24 -7.43 -0.57
N LEU A 223 -9.31 -7.74 -1.47
CA LEU A 223 -7.94 -7.25 -1.43
C LEU A 223 -7.49 -6.92 -2.85
N TRP A 224 -7.39 -5.63 -3.13
CA TRP A 224 -6.81 -5.15 -4.37
C TRP A 224 -5.33 -4.84 -4.16
N SER A 225 -4.49 -5.17 -5.14
CA SER A 225 -3.06 -4.86 -5.10
C SER A 225 -2.51 -4.49 -6.47
N ALA A 226 -1.51 -3.62 -6.47
CA ALA A 226 -0.79 -3.20 -7.66
C ALA A 226 0.72 -3.41 -7.48
N LEU A 227 1.32 -4.16 -8.39
CA LEU A 227 2.75 -4.42 -8.45
C LEU A 227 3.33 -3.84 -9.74
N PRO A 228 4.40 -3.04 -9.68
CA PRO A 228 5.15 -2.64 -10.86
C PRO A 228 5.72 -3.87 -11.57
N GLU A 229 5.46 -4.00 -12.87
CA GLU A 229 5.98 -5.09 -13.70
C GLU A 229 6.45 -4.54 -15.05
N GLY A 230 7.76 -4.56 -15.29
CA GLY A 230 8.35 -4.01 -16.51
C GLY A 230 8.00 -2.53 -16.70
N ASN A 231 7.32 -2.24 -17.82
CA ASN A 231 6.81 -0.94 -18.25
C ASN A 231 5.31 -0.73 -17.90
N GLY A 232 4.73 -1.57 -17.05
CA GLY A 232 3.34 -1.51 -16.64
C GLY A 232 3.10 -1.85 -15.18
N LEU A 233 1.84 -2.14 -14.88
CA LEU A 233 1.34 -2.58 -13.59
C LEU A 233 0.66 -3.94 -13.74
N ARG A 234 0.96 -4.85 -12.82
CA ARG A 234 0.14 -6.02 -12.56
C ARG A 234 -0.84 -5.69 -11.45
N LEU A 235 -2.13 -5.74 -11.77
CA LEU A 235 -3.20 -5.58 -10.78
C LEU A 235 -3.75 -6.95 -10.40
N SER A 236 -4.03 -7.15 -9.12
CA SER A 236 -4.70 -8.34 -8.60
C SER A 236 -5.84 -7.94 -7.70
N LEU A 237 -6.99 -8.58 -7.88
CA LEU A 237 -8.15 -8.50 -6.99
C LEU A 237 -8.40 -9.88 -6.40
N GLU A 238 -8.15 -10.03 -5.11
CA GLU A 238 -8.48 -11.25 -4.37
C GLU A 238 -9.78 -11.05 -3.60
N ILE A 239 -10.69 -12.01 -3.72
CA ILE A 239 -11.98 -12.00 -3.04
C ILE A 239 -12.09 -13.31 -2.27
N GLN A 240 -12.32 -13.22 -0.96
CA GLN A 240 -12.62 -14.37 -0.13
C GLN A 240 -14.12 -14.54 -0.02
N CYS A 241 -14.67 -15.62 -0.58
CA CYS A 241 -16.10 -15.93 -0.51
C CYS A 241 -16.43 -16.71 0.77
N THR A 242 -17.74 -16.87 1.06
CA THR A 242 -18.21 -17.70 2.17
C THR A 242 -18.15 -19.22 1.90
N GLY A 243 -17.84 -19.63 0.66
CA GLY A 243 -17.77 -21.05 0.27
C GLY A 243 -17.32 -21.23 -1.18
N ALA A 244 -16.87 -22.44 -1.53
CA ALA A 244 -16.27 -22.74 -2.83
C ALA A 244 -17.25 -22.62 -4.01
N ASP A 245 -18.50 -23.09 -3.84
CA ASP A 245 -19.53 -22.99 -4.89
C ASP A 245 -19.81 -21.52 -5.26
N LYS A 246 -19.84 -20.63 -4.25
CA LYS A 246 -20.01 -19.19 -4.48
C LYS A 246 -18.81 -18.59 -5.20
N ALA A 247 -17.60 -19.03 -4.88
CA ALA A 247 -16.39 -18.57 -5.58
C ALA A 247 -16.43 -18.97 -7.06
N GLN A 248 -16.81 -20.20 -7.38
CA GLN A 248 -16.95 -20.65 -8.77
C GLN A 248 -18.04 -19.86 -9.53
N GLN A 249 -19.21 -19.69 -8.91
CA GLN A 249 -20.29 -18.89 -9.51
C GLN A 249 -19.89 -17.43 -9.72
N MET A 250 -19.17 -16.83 -8.76
CA MET A 250 -18.67 -15.46 -8.87
C MET A 250 -17.64 -15.32 -9.99
N ALA A 251 -16.67 -16.23 -10.09
CA ALA A 251 -15.69 -16.22 -11.17
C ALA A 251 -16.36 -16.33 -12.55
N GLY A 252 -17.30 -17.27 -12.74
CA GLY A 252 -18.02 -17.43 -14.01
C GLY A 252 -18.88 -16.21 -14.40
N ARG A 253 -19.49 -15.54 -13.41
CA ARG A 253 -20.23 -14.28 -13.63
C ARG A 253 -19.30 -13.15 -14.05
N TRP A 254 -18.16 -12.99 -13.39
CA TRP A 254 -17.15 -12.00 -13.78
C TRP A 254 -16.58 -12.26 -15.18
N GLU A 255 -16.29 -13.51 -15.53
CA GLU A 255 -15.85 -13.86 -16.89
C GLU A 255 -16.87 -13.46 -17.95
N SER A 256 -18.17 -13.61 -17.64
CA SER A 256 -19.26 -13.22 -18.55
C SER A 256 -19.32 -11.70 -18.71
N VAL A 257 -19.16 -10.94 -17.61
CA VAL A 257 -19.07 -9.47 -17.65
C VAL A 257 -17.88 -9.01 -18.47
N LEU A 258 -16.70 -9.58 -18.23
CA LEU A 258 -15.49 -9.21 -18.98
C LEU A 258 -15.61 -9.52 -20.47
N ARG A 259 -16.30 -10.62 -20.83
CA ARG A 259 -16.58 -10.95 -22.24
C ARG A 259 -17.47 -9.89 -22.89
N ALA A 260 -18.55 -9.48 -22.23
CA ALA A 260 -19.43 -8.44 -22.73
C ALA A 260 -18.71 -7.08 -22.90
N LEU A 261 -17.85 -6.71 -21.93
CA LEU A 261 -17.03 -5.50 -22.03
C LEU A 261 -16.06 -5.57 -23.22
N ARG A 262 -15.44 -6.74 -23.44
CA ARG A 262 -14.51 -6.95 -24.56
C ARG A 262 -15.21 -6.82 -25.92
N GLU A 263 -16.38 -7.42 -26.06
CA GLU A 263 -17.21 -7.33 -27.27
C GLU A 263 -17.63 -5.87 -27.55
N ALA A 264 -18.06 -5.14 -26.52
CA ALA A 264 -18.43 -3.73 -26.65
C ALA A 264 -17.24 -2.84 -27.06
N ALA A 265 -16.07 -3.04 -26.43
CA ALA A 265 -14.84 -2.33 -26.76
C ALA A 265 -14.40 -2.59 -28.21
N GLN A 266 -14.45 -3.85 -28.66
CA GLN A 266 -14.13 -4.22 -30.04
C GLN A 266 -15.06 -3.58 -31.07
N GLN A 267 -16.37 -3.52 -30.79
CA GLN A 267 -17.33 -2.89 -31.69
C GLN A 267 -17.10 -1.37 -31.84
N GLN A 268 -16.58 -0.72 -30.80
CA GLN A 268 -16.32 0.72 -30.79
C GLN A 268 -14.89 1.08 -31.24
N GLY A 269 -14.01 0.08 -31.46
CA GLY A 269 -12.59 0.31 -31.72
C GLY A 269 -11.88 0.99 -30.53
N ASP A 270 -12.39 0.79 -29.32
CA ASP A 270 -11.91 1.45 -28.11
C ASP A 270 -10.92 0.57 -27.37
N GLU A 271 -9.66 1.03 -27.32
CA GLU A 271 -8.57 0.35 -26.63
C GLU A 271 -8.07 1.13 -25.41
N THR A 272 -8.70 2.25 -25.03
CA THR A 272 -8.11 3.15 -24.03
C THR A 272 -9.05 3.52 -22.90
N SER A 273 -10.36 3.31 -23.05
CA SER A 273 -11.28 3.55 -21.94
C SER A 273 -11.08 2.58 -20.79
N LEU A 274 -11.55 2.98 -19.62
CA LEU A 274 -11.56 2.13 -18.43
C LEU A 274 -12.32 0.81 -18.67
N PRO A 275 -13.53 0.79 -19.29
CA PRO A 275 -14.18 -0.46 -19.70
C PRO A 275 -13.31 -1.39 -20.55
N ALA A 276 -12.59 -0.85 -21.54
CA ALA A 276 -11.71 -1.64 -22.41
C ALA A 276 -10.54 -2.25 -21.62
N LEU A 277 -9.91 -1.46 -20.74
CA LEU A 277 -8.84 -1.92 -19.86
C LEU A 277 -9.31 -2.98 -18.85
N LEU A 278 -10.50 -2.82 -18.28
CA LEU A 278 -11.08 -3.82 -17.37
C LEU A 278 -11.37 -5.14 -18.09
N ALA A 279 -11.79 -5.09 -19.35
CA ALA A 279 -12.10 -6.26 -20.18
C ALA A 279 -10.90 -7.20 -20.42
N GLU A 280 -9.67 -6.73 -20.23
CA GLU A 280 -8.44 -7.54 -20.36
C GLU A 280 -8.18 -8.45 -19.15
N GLY A 281 -8.99 -8.28 -18.10
CA GLY A 281 -8.89 -9.09 -16.90
C GLY A 281 -9.16 -10.57 -17.12
N ARG A 282 -8.72 -11.37 -16.16
CA ARG A 282 -9.09 -12.79 -16.03
C ARG A 282 -9.44 -13.10 -14.59
N PHE A 283 -10.48 -13.89 -14.38
CA PHE A 283 -10.92 -14.32 -13.06
C PHE A 283 -10.81 -15.83 -12.93
N GLU A 284 -10.26 -16.30 -11.82
CA GLU A 284 -10.12 -17.72 -11.52
C GLU A 284 -10.62 -18.00 -10.10
N ALA A 285 -11.38 -19.08 -9.94
CA ALA A 285 -11.77 -19.58 -8.62
C ALA A 285 -10.78 -20.65 -8.13
N SER A 286 -10.36 -20.55 -6.87
CA SER A 286 -9.51 -21.53 -6.21
C SER A 286 -9.98 -21.75 -4.76
N GLY A 287 -10.69 -22.85 -4.53
CA GLY A 287 -11.34 -23.12 -3.24
C GLY A 287 -12.38 -22.04 -2.94
N GLU A 288 -12.29 -21.41 -1.76
CA GLU A 288 -13.18 -20.32 -1.35
C GLU A 288 -12.74 -18.93 -1.86
N ARG A 289 -11.74 -18.86 -2.75
CA ARG A 289 -11.19 -17.58 -3.24
C ARG A 289 -11.46 -17.39 -4.72
N VAL A 290 -11.65 -16.13 -5.11
CA VAL A 290 -11.66 -15.68 -6.49
C VAL A 290 -10.51 -14.70 -6.68
N VAL A 291 -9.75 -14.87 -7.76
CA VAL A 291 -8.62 -14.00 -8.09
C VAL A 291 -8.82 -13.43 -9.48
N GLY A 292 -9.01 -12.11 -9.55
CA GLY A 292 -8.97 -11.30 -10.76
C GLY A 292 -7.55 -10.80 -11.03
N ARG A 293 -7.06 -10.86 -12.26
CA ARG A 293 -5.73 -10.33 -12.64
C ARG A 293 -5.79 -9.49 -13.90
N TRP A 294 -5.03 -8.40 -13.92
CA TRP A 294 -4.82 -7.53 -15.08
C TRP A 294 -3.34 -7.22 -15.24
N GLN A 295 -2.90 -7.06 -16.48
CA GLN A 295 -1.59 -6.51 -16.84
C GLN A 295 -1.84 -5.29 -17.70
N ILE A 296 -1.51 -4.11 -17.19
CA ILE A 296 -1.82 -2.83 -17.83
C ILE A 296 -0.53 -2.08 -18.07
N GLU A 297 -0.30 -1.67 -19.31
CA GLU A 297 0.82 -0.80 -19.65
C GLU A 297 0.60 0.62 -19.11
N TRP A 298 1.67 1.23 -18.60
CA TRP A 298 1.58 2.51 -17.92
C TRP A 298 1.03 3.63 -18.84
N GLY A 299 1.46 3.69 -20.10
CA GLY A 299 1.02 4.70 -21.05
C GLY A 299 -0.47 4.63 -21.41
N ARG A 300 -1.15 3.52 -21.14
CA ARG A 300 -2.61 3.41 -21.26
C ARG A 300 -3.32 3.90 -19.99
N LEU A 301 -2.73 3.64 -18.83
CA LEU A 301 -3.26 4.11 -17.54
C LEU A 301 -3.18 5.64 -17.41
N GLU A 302 -2.10 6.27 -17.91
CA GLU A 302 -1.94 7.74 -17.90
C GLU A 302 -3.09 8.48 -18.57
N LYS A 303 -3.67 7.89 -19.63
CA LYS A 303 -4.80 8.49 -20.35
C LYS A 303 -6.09 8.53 -19.53
N LEU A 304 -6.17 7.77 -18.44
CA LEU A 304 -7.31 7.74 -17.52
C LEU A 304 -7.12 8.64 -16.29
N LEU A 305 -5.90 9.09 -16.03
CA LEU A 305 -5.61 9.96 -14.91
C LEU A 305 -5.85 11.42 -15.35
N PRO A 306 -6.50 12.24 -14.50
CA PRO A 306 -6.82 13.64 -14.80
C PRO A 306 -5.58 14.53 -14.89
#